data_AF-A0A516QUK4-F1
#
_entry.id   AF-A0A516QUK4-F1
#
_cell.length_a   1.000
_cell.length_b   1.000
_cell.length_c   1.000
_cell.angle_alpha   90.00
_cell.angle_beta   90.00
_cell.angle_gamma   90.00
#
_symmetry.space_group_name_H-M   'P 1'
#
loop_
_entity.id
_entity.type
_entity.pdbx_description
1 polymer ?
#
loop_
_entity_poly.entity_id
_entity_poly.type
_entity_poly.pdbx_seq_one_letter_code
_entity_poly.pdbx_strand_id
1 'polypeptide(L)'
;MMMNIKIPNDKKEELVAQIQQFFVEEDLDEIGRFQAERLIEEMIKLVGPFAYNQAIGDARKLVTEKLSNIEEDLYVLEKNEGK
;
A
#
# COMPACT_ATOMS: atom_id res chain seq x y z
N MET A 1 13.03 -8.43 6.75
CA MET A 1 12.25 -7.86 7.87
C MET A 1 10.80 -8.23 7.64
N MET A 2 10.14 -8.90 8.60
CA MET A 2 8.74 -9.33 8.43
C MET A 2 7.84 -8.09 8.56
N MET A 3 6.94 -7.90 7.61
CA MET A 3 6.03 -6.76 7.64
C MET A 3 4.90 -7.06 8.64
N ASN A 4 4.84 -6.29 9.73
CA ASN A 4 3.89 -6.55 10.83
C ASN A 4 2.67 -5.63 10.69
N ILE A 5 1.80 -5.95 9.72
CA ILE A 5 0.54 -5.22 9.54
C ILE A 5 -0.44 -5.65 10.64
N LYS A 6 -0.84 -4.69 11.48
CA LYS A 6 -1.95 -4.88 12.42
C LYS A 6 -3.24 -4.38 11.79
N ILE A 7 -4.15 -5.30 11.48
CA ILE A 7 -5.49 -4.96 11.01
C ILE A 7 -6.40 -4.79 12.23
N PRO A 8 -7.05 -3.64 12.41
CA PRO A 8 -8.08 -3.44 13.43
C PRO A 8 -9.19 -4.50 13.34
N ASN A 9 -9.77 -4.90 14.47
CA ASN A 9 -10.75 -6.00 14.51
C ASN A 9 -11.97 -5.76 13.62
N ASP A 10 -12.53 -4.54 13.65
CA ASP A 10 -13.63 -4.09 12.78
C ASP A 10 -13.29 -4.24 11.29
N LYS A 11 -12.08 -3.83 10.90
CA LYS A 11 -11.62 -3.99 9.52
C LYS A 11 -11.36 -5.44 9.15
N LYS A 12 -10.92 -6.27 10.10
CA LYS A 12 -10.72 -7.71 9.89
C LYS A 12 -12.04 -8.42 9.62
N GLU A 13 -13.11 -8.10 10.37
CA GLU A 13 -14.46 -8.65 10.10
C GLU A 13 -14.95 -8.28 8.68
N GLU A 14 -14.76 -7.02 8.28
CA GLU A 14 -15.14 -6.54 6.95
C GLU A 14 -14.40 -7.30 5.84
N LEU A 15 -13.09 -7.49 6.00
CA LEU A 15 -12.26 -8.22 5.03
C LEU A 15 -12.64 -9.70 4.96
N VAL A 16 -12.93 -10.34 6.10
CA VAL A 16 -13.40 -11.73 6.13
C VAL A 16 -14.70 -11.86 5.34
N ALA A 17 -15.67 -10.97 5.57
CA ALA A 17 -16.94 -11.00 4.86
C ALA A 17 -16.75 -10.81 3.34
N GLN A 18 -15.89 -9.87 2.92
CA GLN A 18 -15.58 -9.66 1.49
C GLN A 18 -14.93 -10.87 0.84
N ILE A 19 -14.00 -11.54 1.54
CA ILE A 19 -13.35 -12.75 1.03
C ILE A 19 -14.36 -13.90 0.92
N GLN A 20 -15.23 -14.09 1.91
CA GLN A 20 -16.27 -15.12 1.83
C GLN A 20 -17.26 -14.83 0.68
N GLN A 21 -17.64 -13.56 0.51
CA GLN A 21 -18.50 -13.12 -0.60
C GLN A 21 -17.84 -13.39 -1.95
N PHE A 22 -16.55 -13.09 -2.11
CA PHE A 22 -15.81 -13.38 -3.33
C PHE A 22 -15.85 -14.86 -3.70
N PHE A 23 -15.72 -15.78 -2.72
CA PHE A 23 -15.83 -17.21 -3.00
C PHE A 23 -17.22 -17.61 -3.51
N VAL A 24 -18.28 -17.01 -2.98
CA VAL A 24 -19.66 -17.24 -3.46
C VAL A 24 -19.87 -16.66 -4.86
N GLU A 25 -19.38 -15.45 -5.11
CA GLU A 25 -19.51 -14.76 -6.40
C GLU A 25 -18.79 -15.49 -7.54
N GLU A 26 -17.66 -16.13 -7.24
CA GLU A 26 -16.87 -16.89 -8.20
C GLU A 26 -17.21 -18.39 -8.26
N ASP A 27 -18.34 -18.81 -7.64
CA ASP A 27 -18.79 -20.22 -7.58
C ASP A 27 -17.69 -21.18 -7.07
N LEU A 28 -16.92 -20.72 -6.08
CA LEU A 28 -15.88 -21.49 -5.40
C LEU A 28 -16.46 -22.19 -4.16
N ASP A 29 -15.72 -23.17 -3.64
CA ASP A 29 -16.07 -23.85 -2.39
C ASP A 29 -16.22 -22.84 -1.24
N GLU A 30 -17.41 -22.75 -0.66
CA GLU A 30 -17.66 -21.85 0.47
C GLU A 30 -16.66 -22.06 1.61
N ILE A 31 -16.08 -20.96 2.08
CA ILE A 31 -15.12 -21.00 3.18
C ILE A 31 -15.69 -20.38 4.45
N GLY A 32 -15.35 -20.98 5.58
CA GLY A 32 -15.67 -20.42 6.89
C GLY A 32 -14.74 -19.27 7.27
N ARG A 33 -15.09 -18.57 8.35
CA ARG A 33 -14.33 -17.44 8.89
C ARG A 33 -12.85 -17.76 9.11
N PHE A 34 -12.52 -18.90 9.72
CA PHE A 34 -11.13 -19.25 10.01
C PHE A 34 -10.29 -19.44 8.74
N GLN A 35 -10.87 -20.06 7.70
CA GLN A 35 -10.19 -20.19 6.41
C GLN A 35 -9.96 -18.82 5.76
N ALA A 36 -10.96 -17.93 5.78
CA ALA A 36 -10.84 -16.58 5.25
C ALA A 36 -9.78 -15.75 6.01
N GLU A 37 -9.76 -15.82 7.34
CA GLU A 37 -8.74 -15.16 8.16
C GLU A 37 -7.33 -15.68 7.82
N ARG A 38 -7.17 -17.00 7.68
CA ARG A 38 -5.89 -17.60 7.30
C ARG A 38 -5.46 -17.16 5.91
N LEU A 39 -6.38 -17.07 4.95
CA LEU A 39 -6.09 -16.58 3.61
C LEU A 39 -5.59 -15.14 3.65
N ILE A 40 -6.25 -14.26 4.40
CA ILE A 40 -5.82 -12.88 4.59
C ILE A 40 -4.40 -12.82 5.17
N GLU A 41 -4.12 -13.61 6.21
CA GLU A 41 -2.78 -13.67 6.82
C GLU A 41 -1.69 -14.13 5.84
N GLU A 42 -1.97 -15.15 5.03
CA GLU A 42 -1.02 -15.62 4.00
C GLU A 42 -0.83 -14.59 2.89
N MET A 43 -1.89 -13.90 2.46
CA MET A 43 -1.79 -12.84 1.46
C MET A 43 -0.96 -11.66 1.95
N ILE A 44 -1.10 -11.27 3.22
CA ILE A 44 -0.25 -10.23 3.82
C ILE A 44 1.23 -10.65 3.81
N LYS A 45 1.53 -11.92 4.08
CA LYS A 45 2.91 -12.43 4.06
C LYS A 45 3.49 -12.45 2.64
N LEU A 46 2.71 -12.88 1.65
CA LEU A 46 3.18 -13.08 0.28
C LEU A 46 3.22 -11.78 -0.53
N VAL A 47 2.13 -11.01 -0.52
CA VAL A 47 1.95 -9.82 -1.37
C VAL A 47 2.34 -8.54 -0.63
N GLY A 48 2.12 -8.52 0.68
CA GLY A 48 2.28 -7.32 1.48
C GLY A 48 3.64 -6.62 1.32
N PRO A 49 4.79 -7.30 1.48
CA PRO A 49 6.10 -6.66 1.35
C PRO A 49 6.34 -6.03 -0.02
N PHE A 50 5.87 -6.69 -1.09
CA PHE A 50 5.96 -6.16 -2.45
C PHE A 50 5.13 -4.90 -2.61
N ALA A 51 3.83 -4.96 -2.25
CA ALA A 51 2.92 -3.82 -2.34
C ALA A 51 3.40 -2.63 -1.50
N TYR A 52 3.90 -2.87 -0.30
CA TYR A 52 4.45 -1.83 0.57
C TYR A 52 5.67 -1.15 -0.04
N ASN A 53 6.65 -1.93 -0.53
CA ASN A 53 7.84 -1.37 -1.17
C ASN A 53 7.50 -0.57 -2.43
N GLN A 54 6.52 -1.03 -3.20
CA GLN A 54 6.01 -0.28 -4.35
C GLN A 54 5.38 1.05 -3.92
N ALA A 55 4.53 1.05 -2.90
CA ALA A 55 3.94 2.28 -2.37
C ALA A 55 5.00 3.28 -1.87
N ILE A 56 6.06 2.81 -1.21
CA ILE A 56 7.20 3.65 -0.83
C ILE A 56 7.92 4.21 -2.07
N GLY A 57 8.12 3.38 -3.10
CA GLY A 57 8.69 3.81 -4.38
C GLY A 57 7.89 4.93 -5.04
N ASP A 58 6.56 4.80 -5.06
CA ASP A 58 5.66 5.78 -5.64
C ASP A 58 5.64 7.09 -4.83
N ALA A 59 5.64 7.00 -3.49
CA ALA A 59 5.78 8.16 -2.63
C ALA A 59 7.12 8.89 -2.86
N ARG A 60 8.22 8.15 -3.01
CA ARG A 60 9.54 8.74 -3.32
C ARG A 60 9.54 9.48 -4.64
N LYS A 61 8.96 8.90 -5.70
CA LYS A 61 8.86 9.56 -7.01
C LYS A 61 8.13 10.89 -6.92
N LEU A 62 6.96 10.91 -6.27
CA LEU A 62 6.18 12.13 -6.07
C LEU A 62 6.97 13.22 -5.32
N VAL A 63 7.70 12.83 -4.27
CA VAL A 63 8.53 13.76 -3.49
C VAL A 63 9.68 14.28 -4.33
N THR A 64 10.39 13.43 -5.08
CA THR A 64 11.49 13.84 -5.94
C THR A 64 11.03 14.82 -7.02
N GLU A 65 9.88 14.58 -7.64
CA GLU A 65 9.29 15.50 -8.62
C GLU A 65 9.00 16.87 -8.01
N LYS A 66 8.37 16.90 -6.82
CA LYS A 66 8.12 18.16 -6.10
C LYS A 66 9.40 18.89 -5.73
N LEU A 67 10.44 18.18 -5.32
CA LEU A 67 11.74 18.79 -4.99
C LEU A 67 12.39 19.39 -6.23
N SER A 68 12.35 18.71 -7.37
CA SER A 68 12.86 19.25 -8.65
C SER A 68 12.18 20.57 -8.99
N ASN A 69 10.84 20.64 -8.87
CA ASN A 69 10.10 21.87 -9.14
C ASN A 69 10.49 23.00 -8.16
N ILE A 70 10.71 22.67 -6.89
CA ILE A 70 11.18 23.65 -5.90
C ILE A 70 12.58 24.15 -6.25
N GLU A 71 13.50 23.28 -6.68
CA GLU A 71 14.85 23.67 -7.10
C GLU A 71 14.80 24.61 -8.32
N GLU A 72 13.93 24.32 -9.29
CA GLU A 72 13.70 25.20 -10.45
C GLU A 72 13.16 26.57 -10.01
N ASP A 73 12.16 26.61 -9.12
CA ASP A 73 11.61 27.86 -8.58
C ASP A 73 12.68 28.69 -7.84
N LEU A 74 13.55 28.04 -7.07
CA LEU A 74 14.64 28.69 -6.36
C LEU A 74 15.69 29.25 -7.31
N TYR A 75 16.02 28.52 -8.39
CA TYR A 75 16.95 28.98 -9.42
C TYR A 75 16.45 30.25 -10.11
N VAL A 76 15.14 30.36 -10.38
CA VAL A 76 14.52 31.58 -10.94
C VAL A 76 14.68 32.78 -9.99
N LEU A 77 14.68 32.56 -8.68
CA LEU A 77 14.83 33.62 -7.68
C LEU A 77 16.30 34.01 -7.41
N GLU A 78 17.25 33.17 -7.84
CA GLU A 78 18.68 33.42 -7.65
C GLU A 78 19.11 34.70 -8.39
N LYS A 79 19.87 35.56 -7.71
CA LYS A 79 20.38 36.80 -8.29
C LYS A 79 21.87 36.66 -8.56
N ASN A 80 22.27 37.00 -9.79
CA ASN A 80 23.69 37.07 -10.13
C ASN A 80 24.37 38.20 -9.35
N GLU A 81 25.41 37.88 -8.60
CA GLU A 81 26.36 38.88 -8.12
C GLU A 81 27.23 39.30 -9.31
N GLY A 82 27.03 40.53 -9.78
CA GLY A 82 27.85 41.11 -10.85
C GLY A 82 29.31 41.13 -10.43
N LYS A 83 30.19 40.59 -11.27
CA LYS A 83 31.62 40.90 -11.22
C LYS A 83 31.89 42.26 -11.85
#